data_AF-A0A529NR94-F1
#
_entry.id   AF-A0A529NR94-F1
#
_cell.length_a   1.000
_cell.length_b   1.000
_cell.length_c   1.000
_cell.angle_alpha   90.00
_cell.angle_beta   90.00
_cell.angle_gamma   90.00
#
_symmetry.space_group_name_H-M   'P 1'
#
loop_
_entity.id
_entity.type
_entity.pdbx_description
1 polymer ?
#
loop_
_entity_poly.entity_id
_entity_poly.type
_entity_poly.pdbx_seq_one_letter_code
_entity_poly.pdbx_strand_id
1 'polypeptide(L)'
;LAAHPDGVEATIFGDDDDAFTKVKAGFRPDIAHPCYDKVARWNKEGLLQPIDTKRIKNWDSVFPVFKNLPDIQAGDGKVWMVPWDWGNTSILYRTDLVKNPEASWKLLWDKQYAGRMATIDAVHDTPIVAALLAGVNPFDMTPEQMDKVAEKLREQRPLLSSYTTDMTSVEQALASGQLVAAMTWNASATSLKKQ
;
A
#
# COMPACT_ATOMS: atom_id res chain seq x y z
N LEU A 1 5.61 16.40 -19.21
CA LEU A 1 6.63 17.31 -18.65
C LEU A 1 7.30 18.19 -19.70
N ALA A 2 7.75 17.68 -20.86
CA ALA A 2 8.36 18.52 -21.90
C ALA A 2 7.47 19.70 -22.39
N ALA A 3 6.14 19.56 -22.37
CA ALA A 3 5.22 20.65 -22.70
C ALA A 3 5.01 21.68 -21.57
N HIS A 4 5.26 21.30 -20.31
CA HIS A 4 5.06 22.12 -19.10
C HIS A 4 6.13 21.77 -18.04
N PRO A 5 7.39 22.18 -18.25
CA PRO A 5 8.52 21.75 -17.41
C PRO A 5 8.42 22.23 -15.96
N ASP A 6 7.82 23.41 -15.72
CA ASP A 6 7.60 23.99 -14.39
C ASP A 6 6.13 23.84 -13.92
N GLY A 7 5.36 22.98 -14.58
CA GLY A 7 3.90 22.89 -14.37
C GLY A 7 3.45 21.90 -13.31
N VAL A 8 4.38 21.30 -12.55
CA VAL A 8 4.06 20.27 -11.55
C VAL A 8 4.84 20.52 -10.27
N GLU A 9 4.11 20.79 -9.19
CA GLU A 9 4.63 20.77 -7.83
C GLU A 9 4.16 19.49 -7.15
N ALA A 10 5.08 18.74 -6.54
CA ALA A 10 4.78 17.48 -5.87
C ALA A 10 4.98 17.62 -4.37
N THR A 11 3.95 17.26 -3.60
CA THR A 11 4.03 17.07 -2.15
C THR A 11 3.84 15.59 -1.84
N ILE A 12 4.80 15.00 -1.13
CA ILE A 12 4.75 13.61 -0.71
C ILE A 12 4.12 13.53 0.69
N PHE A 13 3.30 12.50 0.91
CA PHE A 13 2.69 12.18 2.19
C PHE A 13 3.18 10.81 2.68
N GLY A 14 3.11 10.59 3.99
CA GLY A 14 3.61 9.34 4.61
C GLY A 14 2.72 8.14 4.30
N ASP A 15 1.40 8.35 4.33
CA ASP A 15 0.37 7.35 4.02
C ASP A 15 -0.93 8.04 3.55
N ASP A 16 -1.93 7.25 3.18
CA ASP A 16 -3.24 7.73 2.73
C ASP A 16 -4.02 8.53 3.81
N ASP A 17 -3.83 8.22 5.09
CA ASP A 17 -4.55 8.89 6.18
C ASP A 17 -3.95 10.27 6.49
N ASP A 18 -2.63 10.42 6.37
CA ASP A 18 -1.91 11.70 6.34
C ASP A 18 -2.38 12.55 5.16
N ALA A 19 -2.46 11.97 3.96
CA ALA A 19 -2.98 12.65 2.76
C ALA A 19 -4.41 13.16 2.98
N PHE A 20 -5.31 12.30 3.47
CA PHE A 20 -6.69 12.65 3.77
C PHE A 20 -6.78 13.79 4.80
N THR A 21 -6.00 13.69 5.87
CA THR A 21 -5.99 14.69 6.95
C THR A 21 -5.50 16.04 6.45
N LYS A 22 -4.42 16.08 5.66
CA LYS A 22 -3.89 17.31 5.05
C LYS A 22 -4.91 18.00 4.16
N VAL A 23 -5.55 17.25 3.25
CA VAL A 23 -6.59 17.80 2.35
C VAL A 23 -7.78 18.33 3.16
N LYS A 24 -8.24 17.57 4.15
CA LYS A 24 -9.34 17.98 5.04
C LYS A 24 -8.98 19.24 5.86
N ALA A 25 -7.72 19.38 6.28
CA ALA A 25 -7.24 20.51 7.07
C ALA A 25 -7.06 21.81 6.27
N GLY A 26 -7.16 21.78 4.94
CA GLY A 26 -7.05 22.99 4.11
C GLY A 26 -6.04 22.92 2.99
N PHE A 27 -5.25 21.85 2.87
CA PHE A 27 -4.41 21.66 1.69
C PHE A 27 -5.29 21.45 0.45
N ARG A 28 -4.92 22.07 -0.68
CA ARG A 28 -5.73 22.10 -1.90
C ARG A 28 -4.88 21.68 -3.11
N PRO A 29 -4.59 20.37 -3.26
CA PRO A 29 -3.91 19.87 -4.44
C PRO A 29 -4.86 19.82 -5.64
N ASP A 30 -4.33 19.99 -6.85
CA ASP A 30 -5.10 19.75 -8.09
C ASP A 30 -5.36 18.25 -8.30
N ILE A 31 -4.40 17.41 -7.93
CA ILE A 31 -4.44 15.95 -8.07
C ILE A 31 -3.93 15.31 -6.77
N ALA A 32 -4.63 14.28 -6.30
CA ALA A 32 -4.16 13.38 -5.26
C ALA A 32 -4.08 11.96 -5.81
N HIS A 33 -3.16 11.15 -5.28
CA HIS A 33 -2.97 9.75 -5.67
C HIS A 33 -3.15 8.83 -4.45
N PRO A 34 -4.37 8.71 -3.91
CA PRO A 34 -4.66 7.76 -2.83
C PRO A 34 -4.86 6.34 -3.37
N CYS A 35 -4.78 5.34 -2.49
CA CYS A 35 -5.20 3.99 -2.81
C CYS A 35 -6.71 3.89 -3.10
N TYR A 36 -7.11 2.89 -3.87
CA TYR A 36 -8.50 2.69 -4.32
C TYR A 36 -9.50 2.62 -3.17
N ASP A 37 -9.15 1.98 -2.05
CA ASP A 37 -10.03 1.81 -0.88
C ASP A 37 -10.37 3.13 -0.19
N LYS A 38 -9.70 4.23 -0.55
CA LYS A 38 -9.96 5.57 0.00
C LYS A 38 -11.04 6.33 -0.75
N VAL A 39 -11.33 5.96 -1.99
CA VAL A 39 -12.22 6.72 -2.89
C VAL A 39 -13.60 6.94 -2.26
N ALA A 40 -14.20 5.90 -1.67
CA ALA A 40 -15.51 6.00 -1.03
C ALA A 40 -15.53 7.00 0.13
N ARG A 41 -14.52 6.99 1.00
CA ARG A 41 -14.39 7.92 2.13
C ARG A 41 -14.19 9.35 1.66
N TRP A 42 -13.29 9.57 0.69
CA TRP A 42 -13.01 10.89 0.16
C TRP A 42 -14.23 11.49 -0.55
N ASN A 43 -14.98 10.67 -1.30
CA ASN A 43 -16.22 11.08 -1.94
C ASN A 43 -17.30 11.47 -0.91
N LYS A 44 -17.50 10.64 0.13
CA LYS A 44 -18.45 10.91 1.22
C LYS A 44 -18.16 12.23 1.95
N GLU A 45 -16.89 12.59 2.08
CA GLU A 45 -16.43 13.81 2.74
C GLU A 45 -16.39 15.03 1.80
N GLY A 46 -16.82 14.87 0.54
CA GLY A 46 -16.88 15.96 -0.44
C GLY A 46 -15.51 16.45 -0.90
N LEU A 47 -14.47 15.62 -0.79
CA LEU A 47 -13.09 15.96 -1.15
C LEU A 47 -12.75 15.66 -2.61
N LEU A 48 -13.64 14.98 -3.34
CA LEU A 48 -13.45 14.60 -4.75
C LEU A 48 -14.41 15.36 -5.65
N GLN A 49 -13.95 15.62 -6.88
CA GLN A 49 -14.77 16.08 -7.99
C GLN A 49 -14.90 14.97 -9.03
N PRO A 50 -16.03 14.86 -9.74
CA PRO A 50 -16.17 13.88 -10.81
C PRO A 50 -15.26 14.21 -11.98
N ILE A 51 -14.71 13.16 -12.59
CA ILE A 51 -13.77 13.24 -13.69
C ILE A 51 -14.54 13.07 -15.01
N ASP A 52 -14.39 14.05 -15.90
CA ASP A 52 -14.86 13.93 -17.28
C ASP A 52 -13.86 13.12 -18.11
N THR A 53 -14.17 11.84 -18.28
CA THR A 53 -13.32 10.88 -18.98
C THR A 53 -13.17 11.17 -20.47
N LYS A 54 -14.08 11.96 -21.08
CA LYS A 54 -13.95 12.40 -22.48
C LYS A 54 -12.75 13.32 -22.71
N ARG A 55 -12.24 13.93 -21.64
CA ARG A 55 -11.03 14.78 -21.66
C ARG A 55 -9.74 13.97 -21.53
N ILE A 56 -9.84 12.66 -21.26
CA ILE A 56 -8.71 11.76 -21.08
C ILE A 56 -8.56 10.91 -22.34
N LYS A 57 -7.63 11.31 -23.23
CA LYS A 57 -7.39 10.67 -24.53
C LYS A 57 -7.24 9.14 -24.45
N ASN A 58 -6.64 8.64 -23.38
CA ASN A 58 -6.30 7.21 -23.21
C ASN A 58 -7.23 6.49 -22.23
N TRP A 59 -8.40 7.04 -21.89
CA TRP A 59 -9.33 6.42 -20.94
C TRP A 59 -9.76 5.00 -21.31
N ASP A 60 -9.92 4.73 -22.61
CA ASP A 60 -10.33 3.42 -23.10
C ASP A 60 -9.17 2.41 -23.17
N SER A 61 -7.94 2.85 -22.89
CA SER A 61 -6.77 1.96 -22.75
C SER A 61 -6.60 1.42 -21.32
N VAL A 62 -7.35 1.93 -20.34
CA VAL A 62 -7.31 1.42 -18.96
C VAL A 62 -7.94 0.03 -18.92
N PHE A 63 -7.27 -0.92 -18.26
CA PHE A 63 -7.78 -2.30 -18.18
C PHE A 63 -9.19 -2.34 -17.58
N PRO A 64 -10.14 -3.07 -18.19
CA PRO A 64 -11.52 -3.11 -17.73
C PRO A 64 -11.68 -3.53 -16.26
N VAL A 65 -10.80 -4.42 -15.77
CA VAL A 65 -10.83 -4.87 -14.36
C VAL A 65 -10.64 -3.72 -13.36
N PHE A 66 -9.83 -2.72 -13.71
CA PHE A 66 -9.63 -1.55 -12.84
C PHE A 66 -10.69 -0.49 -13.09
N LYS A 67 -11.01 -0.21 -14.37
CA LYS A 67 -11.99 0.81 -14.77
C LYS A 67 -13.39 0.56 -14.21
N ASN A 68 -13.74 -0.71 -13.98
CA ASN A 68 -15.06 -1.15 -13.53
C ASN A 68 -15.13 -1.48 -12.04
N LEU A 69 -14.12 -1.10 -11.24
CA LEU A 69 -14.19 -1.27 -9.79
C LEU A 69 -15.33 -0.43 -9.19
N PRO A 70 -16.08 -0.95 -8.19
CA PRO A 70 -17.30 -0.31 -7.68
C PRO A 70 -17.13 1.14 -7.21
N ASP A 71 -16.03 1.46 -6.52
CA ASP A 71 -15.84 2.79 -5.95
C ASP A 71 -15.30 3.81 -6.97
N ILE A 72 -14.79 3.33 -8.12
CA ILE A 72 -14.40 4.23 -9.23
C ILE A 72 -15.64 4.85 -9.86
N GLN A 73 -16.72 4.08 -9.94
CA GLN A 73 -18.01 4.49 -10.47
C GLN A 73 -19.04 4.28 -9.37
N ALA A 74 -19.19 5.24 -8.46
CA ALA A 74 -19.97 5.13 -7.21
C ALA A 74 -21.51 4.98 -7.41
N GLY A 75 -21.94 4.16 -8.37
CA GLY A 75 -23.32 3.87 -8.73
C GLY A 75 -24.03 4.98 -9.51
N ASP A 76 -23.55 6.23 -9.46
CA ASP A 76 -24.17 7.40 -10.11
C ASP A 76 -23.69 7.64 -11.55
N GLY A 77 -22.86 6.75 -12.09
CA GLY A 77 -22.28 6.84 -13.43
C GLY A 77 -21.16 7.86 -13.58
N LYS A 78 -20.77 8.54 -12.50
CA LYS A 78 -19.59 9.43 -12.50
C LYS A 78 -18.33 8.66 -12.18
N VAL A 79 -17.22 9.12 -12.71
CA VAL A 79 -15.89 8.56 -12.43
C VAL A 79 -15.20 9.42 -11.38
N TRP A 80 -14.71 8.81 -10.31
CA TRP A 80 -14.12 9.50 -9.16
C TRP A 80 -12.60 9.29 -9.04
N MET A 81 -12.05 8.32 -9.77
CA MET A 81 -10.63 8.02 -9.82
C MET A 81 -10.24 7.56 -11.23
N VAL A 82 -9.05 7.97 -11.69
CA VAL A 82 -8.40 7.36 -12.85
C VAL A 82 -7.39 6.34 -12.34
N PRO A 83 -7.52 5.04 -12.66
CA PRO A 83 -6.47 4.07 -12.37
C PRO A 83 -5.16 4.48 -13.04
N TRP A 84 -4.15 4.74 -12.23
CA TRP A 84 -2.80 5.10 -12.71
C TRP A 84 -1.89 3.89 -12.68
N ASP A 85 -1.81 3.23 -11.53
CA ASP A 85 -0.97 2.09 -11.26
C ASP A 85 -1.72 1.03 -10.44
N TRP A 86 -1.10 -0.14 -10.40
CA TRP A 86 -1.50 -1.25 -9.55
C TRP A 86 -0.27 -2.07 -9.24
N GLY A 87 -0.33 -2.84 -8.16
CA GLY A 87 0.79 -3.63 -7.72
C GLY A 87 0.38 -4.73 -6.76
N ASN A 88 1.39 -5.45 -6.29
CA ASN A 88 1.23 -6.47 -5.27
C ASN A 88 2.10 -6.10 -4.08
N THR A 89 1.52 -6.17 -2.89
CA THR A 89 2.27 -6.28 -1.65
C THR A 89 2.64 -7.75 -1.44
N SER A 90 3.93 -8.05 -1.25
CA SER A 90 4.42 -9.40 -1.00
C SER A 90 5.64 -9.38 -0.08
N ILE A 91 6.12 -10.56 0.30
CA ILE A 91 7.38 -10.68 1.03
C ILE A 91 8.51 -10.78 0.02
N LEU A 92 9.42 -9.82 0.05
CA LEU A 92 10.71 -9.91 -0.61
C LEU A 92 11.74 -10.46 0.37
N TYR A 93 12.51 -11.46 -0.04
CA TYR A 93 13.52 -12.09 0.81
C TYR A 93 14.80 -12.43 0.05
N ARG A 94 15.90 -12.51 0.80
CA ARG A 94 17.23 -12.87 0.31
C ARG A 94 17.37 -14.38 0.21
N THR A 95 17.39 -14.94 -1.00
CA THR A 95 17.46 -16.40 -1.25
C THR A 95 18.80 -17.03 -0.83
N ASP A 96 19.83 -16.22 -0.63
CA ASP A 96 21.11 -16.64 -0.04
C ASP A 96 21.05 -16.78 1.49
N LEU A 97 20.14 -16.06 2.17
CA LEU A 97 20.01 -16.03 3.64
C LEU A 97 18.77 -16.77 4.17
N VAL A 98 17.70 -16.82 3.40
CA VAL A 98 16.46 -17.54 3.69
C VAL A 98 16.35 -18.72 2.74
N LYS A 99 16.55 -19.93 3.26
CA LYS A 99 16.57 -21.16 2.46
C LYS A 99 15.24 -21.89 2.54
N ASN A 100 14.68 -22.21 1.37
CA ASN A 100 13.43 -22.97 1.22
C ASN A 100 12.29 -22.49 2.13
N PRO A 101 11.94 -21.19 2.15
CA PRO A 101 10.84 -20.72 2.99
C PRO A 101 9.52 -21.35 2.54
N GLU A 102 8.63 -21.64 3.50
CA GLU A 102 7.21 -21.86 3.20
C GLU A 102 6.69 -20.62 2.45
N ALA A 103 5.94 -20.80 1.37
CA ALA A 103 5.36 -19.70 0.61
C ALA A 103 4.18 -19.08 1.39
N SER A 104 4.48 -18.36 2.47
CA SER A 104 3.53 -17.93 3.47
C SER A 104 3.94 -16.63 4.14
N TRP A 105 2.93 -15.82 4.50
CA TRP A 105 3.11 -14.61 5.30
C TRP A 105 3.75 -14.86 6.66
N LYS A 106 3.69 -16.12 7.15
CA LYS A 106 4.33 -16.54 8.40
C LYS A 106 5.82 -16.25 8.46
N LEU A 107 6.51 -16.07 7.32
CA LEU A 107 7.93 -15.69 7.33
C LEU A 107 8.16 -14.40 8.13
N LEU A 108 7.27 -13.41 8.06
CA LEU A 108 7.37 -12.17 8.85
C LEU A 108 7.07 -12.35 10.35
N TRP A 109 6.72 -13.57 10.77
CA TRP A 109 6.55 -14.01 12.17
C TRP A 109 7.60 -15.07 12.56
N ASP A 110 8.60 -15.34 11.72
CA ASP A 110 9.62 -16.35 12.02
C ASP A 110 10.63 -15.82 13.05
N LYS A 111 10.67 -16.48 14.21
CA LYS A 111 11.59 -16.15 15.32
C LYS A 111 13.06 -16.32 14.94
N GLN A 112 13.36 -17.18 13.96
CA GLN A 112 14.72 -17.37 13.44
C GLN A 112 15.33 -16.05 12.90
N TYR A 113 14.48 -15.16 12.39
CA TYR A 113 14.90 -13.93 11.73
C TYR A 113 14.55 -12.68 12.54
N ALA A 114 14.31 -12.83 13.85
CA ALA A 114 14.00 -11.72 14.74
C ALA A 114 15.05 -10.60 14.64
N GLY A 115 14.58 -9.36 14.50
CA GLY A 115 15.41 -8.16 14.31
C GLY A 115 15.99 -7.99 12.91
N ARG A 116 15.75 -8.92 11.98
CA ARG A 116 16.25 -8.88 10.58
C ARG A 116 15.13 -8.84 9.55
N MET A 117 13.92 -8.48 9.97
CA MET A 117 12.77 -8.32 9.10
C MET A 117 12.15 -6.94 9.25
N ALA A 118 11.41 -6.50 8.24
CA ALA A 118 10.66 -5.24 8.26
C ALA A 118 9.29 -5.42 7.62
N THR A 119 8.35 -4.52 7.93
CA THR A 119 7.02 -4.50 7.31
C THR A 119 6.57 -3.07 7.01
N ILE A 120 5.55 -2.93 6.17
CA ILE A 120 5.00 -1.63 5.77
C ILE A 120 4.15 -1.06 6.91
N ASP A 121 4.38 0.19 7.28
CA ASP A 121 3.56 0.91 8.27
C ASP A 121 2.32 1.55 7.61
N ALA A 122 1.41 0.70 7.14
CA ALA A 122 0.16 1.14 6.53
C ALA A 122 -0.99 0.21 6.92
N VAL A 123 -2.16 0.79 7.19
CA VAL A 123 -3.35 0.05 7.65
C VAL A 123 -3.89 -0.94 6.61
N HIS A 124 -3.64 -0.66 5.32
CA HIS A 124 -4.06 -1.51 4.20
C HIS A 124 -3.06 -2.63 3.88
N ASP A 125 -1.92 -2.71 4.56
CA ASP A 125 -0.89 -3.72 4.33
C ASP A 125 -0.75 -4.66 5.53
N THR A 126 -0.01 -4.24 6.57
CA THR A 126 0.39 -5.12 7.66
C THR A 126 -0.79 -5.66 8.49
N PRO A 127 -1.81 -4.85 8.85
CA PRO A 127 -2.97 -5.35 9.57
C PRO A 127 -3.81 -6.37 8.77
N ILE A 128 -3.89 -6.22 7.44
CA ILE A 128 -4.59 -7.19 6.58
C ILE A 128 -3.91 -8.56 6.69
N VAL A 129 -2.58 -8.59 6.59
CA VAL A 129 -1.82 -9.83 6.72
C VAL A 129 -1.95 -10.44 8.12
N ALA A 130 -1.91 -9.61 9.17
CA ALA A 130 -2.12 -10.08 10.53
C ALA A 130 -3.52 -10.68 10.73
N ALA A 131 -4.57 -10.08 10.16
CA ALA A 131 -5.93 -10.61 10.19
C ALA A 131 -6.03 -11.97 9.50
N LEU A 132 -5.45 -12.11 8.30
CA LEU A 132 -5.41 -13.37 7.57
C LEU A 132 -4.71 -14.47 8.39
N LEU A 133 -3.58 -14.16 9.04
CA LEU A 133 -2.87 -15.11 9.91
C LEU A 133 -3.61 -15.41 11.22
N ALA A 134 -4.49 -14.52 11.68
CA ALA A 134 -5.38 -14.73 12.82
C ALA A 134 -6.67 -15.48 12.45
N GLY A 135 -6.88 -15.81 11.16
CA GLY A 135 -8.10 -16.47 10.68
C GLY A 135 -9.33 -15.56 10.69
N VAL A 136 -9.12 -14.25 10.56
CA VAL A 136 -10.15 -13.20 10.60
C VAL A 136 -10.31 -12.60 9.19
N ASN A 137 -11.55 -12.25 8.81
CA ASN A 137 -11.79 -11.49 7.60
C ASN A 137 -11.27 -10.04 7.78
N PRO A 138 -10.26 -9.59 7.02
CA PRO A 138 -9.68 -8.26 7.18
C PRO A 138 -10.63 -7.10 6.82
N PHE A 139 -11.75 -7.38 6.16
CA PHE A 139 -12.67 -6.34 5.66
C PHE A 139 -14.00 -6.29 6.40
N ASP A 140 -14.20 -7.17 7.39
CA ASP A 140 -15.42 -7.22 8.21
C ASP A 140 -15.07 -7.86 9.56
N MET A 141 -14.72 -7.02 10.53
CA MET A 141 -14.24 -7.44 11.85
C MET A 141 -15.15 -6.96 12.98
N THR A 142 -15.53 -7.87 13.88
CA THR A 142 -16.10 -7.51 15.19
C THR A 142 -15.01 -6.95 16.12
N PRO A 143 -15.37 -6.25 17.21
CA PRO A 143 -14.41 -5.83 18.23
C PRO A 143 -13.49 -6.95 18.73
N GLU A 144 -14.02 -8.14 18.99
CA GLU A 144 -13.24 -9.29 19.46
C GLU A 144 -12.30 -9.82 18.39
N GLN A 145 -12.69 -9.72 17.11
CA GLN A 145 -11.81 -10.07 15.99
C GLN A 145 -10.70 -9.04 15.83
N MET A 146 -10.98 -7.74 16.00
CA MET A 146 -9.95 -6.70 16.03
C MET A 146 -8.92 -6.94 17.14
N ASP A 147 -9.37 -7.38 18.32
CA ASP A 147 -8.46 -7.74 19.42
C ASP A 147 -7.52 -8.90 19.04
N LYS A 148 -8.02 -9.93 18.35
CA LYS A 148 -7.19 -11.04 17.83
C LYS A 148 -6.14 -10.54 16.83
N VAL A 149 -6.49 -9.61 15.95
CA VAL A 149 -5.52 -9.01 15.02
C VAL A 149 -4.48 -8.19 15.78
N ALA A 150 -4.89 -7.42 16.78
CA ALA A 150 -3.98 -6.65 17.62
C ALA A 150 -3.02 -7.56 18.40
N GLU A 151 -3.50 -8.68 18.94
CA GLU A 151 -2.63 -9.71 19.53
C GLU A 151 -1.62 -10.25 18.51
N LYS A 152 -2.06 -10.54 17.28
CA LYS A 152 -1.17 -11.02 16.22
C LYS A 152 -0.08 -10.03 15.84
N LEU A 153 -0.41 -8.73 15.82
CA LEU A 153 0.56 -7.65 15.61
C LEU A 153 1.51 -7.49 16.80
N ARG A 154 1.04 -7.66 18.04
CA ARG A 154 1.89 -7.65 19.24
C ARG A 154 2.88 -8.83 19.24
N GLU A 155 2.48 -10.01 18.75
CA GLU A 155 3.39 -11.13 18.52
C GLU A 155 4.49 -10.80 17.51
N GLN A 156 4.13 -10.06 16.45
CA GLN A 156 5.05 -9.68 15.37
C GLN A 156 6.06 -8.62 15.80
N ARG A 157 5.62 -7.65 16.60
CA ARG A 157 6.38 -6.43 16.91
C ARG A 157 7.82 -6.68 17.39
N PRO A 158 8.11 -7.62 18.31
CA PRO A 158 9.48 -7.89 18.75
C PRO A 158 10.35 -8.62 17.70
N LEU A 159 9.75 -9.16 16.64
CA LEU A 159 10.45 -9.88 15.57
C LEU A 159 10.92 -8.95 14.46
N LEU A 160 10.27 -7.79 14.28
CA LEU A 160 10.62 -6.84 13.24
C LEU A 160 11.57 -5.76 13.75
N SER A 161 12.56 -5.44 12.91
CA SER A 161 13.43 -4.28 13.10
C SER A 161 12.65 -2.97 13.00
N SER A 162 11.68 -2.90 12.11
CA SER A 162 10.94 -1.69 11.79
C SER A 162 9.57 -1.97 11.16
N TYR A 163 8.66 -1.02 11.42
CA TYR A 163 7.46 -0.75 10.65
C TYR A 163 7.76 0.59 9.96
N THR A 164 7.67 0.66 8.64
CA THR A 164 8.13 1.85 7.90
C THR A 164 7.35 2.07 6.61
N THR A 165 7.30 3.33 6.18
CA THR A 165 6.82 3.73 4.85
C THR A 165 7.98 4.05 3.89
N ASP A 166 9.23 4.04 4.38
CA ASP A 166 10.42 4.28 3.56
C ASP A 166 10.92 2.99 2.88
N MET A 167 10.38 2.73 1.68
CA MET A 167 10.78 1.57 0.87
C MET A 167 12.22 1.67 0.35
N THR A 168 12.79 2.87 0.20
CA THR A 168 14.17 3.04 -0.27
C THR A 168 15.15 2.46 0.75
N SER A 169 14.96 2.79 2.03
CA SER A 169 15.78 2.23 3.10
C SER A 169 15.59 0.72 3.25
N VAL A 170 14.38 0.20 3.08
CA VAL A 170 14.11 -1.25 3.08
C VAL A 170 14.88 -1.95 1.96
N GLU A 171 14.86 -1.41 0.74
CA GLU A 171 15.60 -1.95 -0.41
C GLU A 171 17.11 -1.97 -0.13
N GLN A 172 17.68 -0.87 0.38
CA GLN A 172 19.10 -0.80 0.73
C GLN A 172 19.48 -1.83 1.81
N ALA A 173 18.64 -2.01 2.82
CA ALA A 173 18.89 -2.96 3.91
C ALA A 173 18.76 -4.43 3.45
N LEU A 174 17.91 -4.73 2.46
CA LEU A 174 17.85 -6.04 1.81
C LEU A 174 19.09 -6.27 0.91
N ALA A 175 19.53 -5.25 0.18
CA ALA A 175 20.73 -5.32 -0.67
C ALA A 175 21.99 -5.59 0.16
N SER A 176 22.14 -4.93 1.31
CA SER A 176 23.27 -5.12 2.22
C SER A 176 23.23 -6.44 3.02
N GLY A 177 22.06 -7.11 3.07
CA GLY A 177 21.83 -8.30 3.89
C GLY A 177 21.58 -8.00 5.38
N GLN A 178 21.43 -6.72 5.75
CA GLN A 178 20.96 -6.33 7.08
C GLN A 178 19.58 -6.93 7.36
N LEU A 179 18.66 -6.76 6.41
CA LEU A 179 17.38 -7.46 6.38
C LEU A 179 17.49 -8.74 5.55
N VAL A 180 16.82 -9.80 6.03
CA VAL A 180 16.69 -11.07 5.29
C VAL A 180 15.38 -11.16 4.55
N ALA A 181 14.33 -10.49 5.04
CA ALA A 181 13.01 -10.44 4.44
C ALA A 181 12.29 -9.15 4.83
N ALA A 182 11.42 -8.64 3.96
CA ALA A 182 10.53 -7.54 4.28
C ALA A 182 9.23 -7.63 3.48
N MET A 183 8.15 -7.08 4.02
CA MET A 183 6.98 -6.73 3.20
C MET A 183 7.34 -5.56 2.29
N THR A 184 7.10 -5.70 0.98
CA THR A 184 7.45 -4.70 -0.03
C THR A 184 6.41 -4.69 -1.15
N TRP A 185 6.38 -3.61 -1.93
CA TRP A 185 5.68 -3.60 -3.21
C TRP A 185 6.51 -4.28 -4.32
N ASN A 186 5.84 -4.76 -5.37
CA ASN A 186 6.49 -5.44 -6.50
C ASN A 186 7.58 -4.60 -7.21
N ALA A 187 7.53 -3.28 -7.09
CA ALA A 187 8.58 -2.39 -7.60
C ALA A 187 9.95 -2.69 -6.98
N SER A 188 10.00 -2.99 -5.67
CA SER A 188 11.24 -3.25 -4.94
C SER A 188 11.97 -4.50 -5.45
N ALA A 189 11.23 -5.56 -5.76
CA ALA A 189 11.80 -6.76 -6.39
C ALA A 189 12.41 -6.47 -7.77
N THR A 190 11.82 -5.54 -8.52
CA THR A 190 12.32 -5.11 -9.84
C THR A 190 13.55 -4.21 -9.70
N SER A 191 13.55 -3.31 -8.72
CA SER A 191 14.67 -2.42 -8.37
C SER A 191 15.91 -3.24 -7.99
N LEU A 192 15.76 -4.17 -7.04
CA LEU A 192 16.87 -4.96 -6.51
C LEU A 192 17.45 -5.97 -7.49
N LYS A 193 16.68 -6.45 -8.47
CA LYS A 193 17.20 -7.33 -9.53
C LYS A 193 18.11 -6.61 -10.54
N LYS A 194 18.09 -5.27 -10.59
CA LYS A 194 18.93 -4.47 -11.49
C LYS A 194 20.31 -4.14 -10.89
N GLN A 195 20.48 -4.38 -9.59
CA GLN A 195 21.74 -4.20 -8.87
C GLN A 195 22.58 -5.48 -8.97
#